data_AF-A0A1Y0W173-F1
#
_entry.id   AF-A0A1Y0W173-F1
#
_cell.length_a   1.000
_cell.length_b   1.000
_cell.length_c   1.000
_cell.angle_alpha   90.00
_cell.angle_beta   90.00
_cell.angle_gamma   90.00
#
_symmetry.space_group_name_H-M   'P 1'
#
loop_
_entity.id
_entity.type
_entity.pdbx_description
1 polymer ?
#
loop_
_entity_poly.entity_id
_entity_poly.type
_entity_poly.pdbx_seq_one_letter_code
_entity_poly.pdbx_strand_id
1 'polypeptide(L)'
;MEFVGVLVLILVLTLLAGHFAQRMGFPAVVGQLLVGIILGPGILGIIHSDELISVFSEIGVIILMFLAGLESDLKMLKNTSSRR
;
A
#
# COMPACT_ATOMS: atom_id res chain seq x y z
N MET A 1 -17.99 -11.48 11.11
CA MET A 1 -16.94 -11.39 12.15
C MET A 1 -15.56 -11.79 11.61
N GLU A 2 -15.46 -12.78 10.72
CA GLU A 2 -14.17 -13.18 10.14
C GLU A 2 -13.47 -12.08 9.34
N PHE A 3 -14.19 -11.35 8.47
CA PHE A 3 -13.61 -10.25 7.68
C PHE A 3 -12.94 -9.17 8.54
N VAL A 4 -13.60 -8.75 9.63
CA VAL A 4 -13.03 -7.74 10.55
C VAL A 4 -11.75 -8.26 11.21
N GLY A 5 -11.72 -9.56 11.56
CA GLY A 5 -10.51 -10.20 12.09
C GLY A 5 -9.35 -10.18 11.08
N VAL A 6 -9.62 -10.54 9.83
CA VAL A 6 -8.62 -10.50 8.74
C VAL A 6 -8.13 -9.07 8.48
N LEU A 7 -9.04 -8.09 8.46
CA LEU A 7 -8.69 -6.68 8.27
C LEU A 7 -7.80 -6.17 9.41
N VAL A 8 -8.14 -6.47 10.66
CA VAL A 8 -7.33 -6.11 11.83
C VAL A 8 -5.95 -6.77 11.73
N LEU A 9 -5.88 -8.04 11.34
CA LEU A 9 -4.62 -8.75 11.14
C LEU A 9 -3.75 -8.06 10.08
N ILE A 10 -4.31 -7.71 8.91
CA ILE A 10 -3.60 -6.99 7.85
C ILE A 10 -3.08 -5.65 8.38
N LEU A 11 -3.93 -4.85 9.01
CA LEU A 11 -3.56 -3.52 9.51
C LEU A 11 -2.46 -3.59 10.57
N VAL A 12 -2.57 -4.52 11.54
CA VAL A 12 -1.58 -4.67 12.61
C VAL A 12 -0.25 -5.17 12.05
N LEU A 13 -0.26 -6.21 11.22
CA LEU A 13 0.98 -6.78 10.68
C LEU A 13 1.70 -5.81 9.75
N THR A 14 0.97 -5.15 8.85
CA THR A 14 1.57 -4.16 7.95
C THR A 14 2.09 -2.94 8.70
N LEU A 15 1.41 -2.49 9.76
CA LEU A 15 1.90 -1.39 10.62
C LEU A 15 3.20 -1.77 11.34
N LEU A 16 3.24 -2.95 11.97
CA LEU A 16 4.43 -3.45 12.66
C LEU A 16 5.61 -3.62 11.70
N ALA A 17 5.36 -4.21 10.53
CA ALA A 17 6.39 -4.40 9.51
C ALA A 17 6.88 -3.08 8.91
N GLY A 18 5.99 -2.12 8.67
CA GLY A 18 6.36 -0.78 8.21
C GLY A 18 7.26 -0.06 9.22
N HIS A 19 6.91 -0.13 10.50
CA HIS A 19 7.73 0.42 11.58
C HIS A 19 9.09 -0.27 11.70
N PHE A 20 9.13 -1.60 11.58
CA PHE A 20 10.38 -2.35 11.59
C PHE A 20 11.26 -2.03 10.37
N ALA A 21 10.66 -1.89 9.18
CA ALA A 21 11.35 -1.49 7.95
C ALA A 21 11.99 -0.10 8.08
N GLN A 22 11.24 0.87 8.62
CA GLN A 22 11.78 2.21 8.93
C GLN A 22 12.97 2.14 9.88
N ARG A 23 12.90 1.29 10.92
CA ARG A 23 14.01 1.13 11.88
C ARG A 23 15.27 0.54 11.24
N MET A 24 15.13 -0.26 10.18
CA MET A 24 16.24 -0.79 9.39
C MET A 24 16.74 0.16 8.30
N GLY A 25 16.13 1.33 8.12
CA GLY A 25 16.50 2.31 7.09
C GLY A 25 15.77 2.15 5.75
N PHE A 26 14.78 1.26 5.66
CA PHE A 26 13.93 1.11 4.47
C PHE A 26 12.67 1.98 4.55
N PRO A 27 12.10 2.39 3.40
CA PRO A 27 10.77 3.00 3.39
C PRO A 27 9.71 2.07 3.99
N ALA A 28 8.77 2.61 4.77
CA ALA A 28 7.72 1.82 5.43
C ALA A 28 6.93 0.94 4.46
N VAL A 29 6.66 1.47 3.25
CA VAL A 29 5.93 0.77 2.19
C VAL A 29 6.57 -0.57 1.83
N VAL A 30 7.90 -0.67 1.89
CA VAL A 30 8.60 -1.93 1.63
C VAL A 30 8.19 -3.02 2.64
N GLY A 31 8.16 -2.68 3.93
CA GLY A 31 7.73 -3.60 4.99
C GLY A 31 6.25 -4.00 4.85
N GLN A 32 5.39 -3.05 4.49
CA GLN A 32 3.96 -3.29 4.29
C GLN A 32 3.71 -4.24 3.11
N LEU A 33 4.42 -4.05 1.99
CA LEU A 33 4.33 -4.91 0.81
C LEU A 33 4.84 -6.33 1.08
N LEU A 34 5.94 -6.48 1.82
CA LEU A 34 6.47 -7.79 2.19
C LEU A 34 5.44 -8.62 2.98
N VAL A 35 4.76 -8.01 3.93
CA VAL A 35 3.68 -8.66 4.68
C VAL A 35 2.57 -9.14 3.73
N GLY A 36 2.13 -8.29 2.80
CA GLY A 36 1.12 -8.66 1.82
C GLY A 36 1.53 -9.83 0.91
N ILE A 37 2.77 -9.84 0.43
CA ILE A 37 3.32 -10.92 -0.40
C ILE A 37 3.39 -12.24 0.39
N ILE A 38 3.84 -12.18 1.65
CA ILE A 38 3.99 -13.36 2.52
C ILE A 38 2.62 -13.93 2.91
N LEU A 39 1.67 -13.09 3.32
CA LEU A 39 0.35 -13.52 3.77
C LEU A 39 -0.60 -13.86 2.62
N GLY A 40 -0.35 -13.32 1.43
CA GLY A 40 -1.17 -13.54 0.25
C GLY A 40 -1.07 -14.96 -0.31
N PRO A 41 -1.90 -15.28 -1.31
CA PRO A 41 -1.99 -16.60 -1.92
C PRO A 41 -0.71 -17.07 -2.62
N GLY A 42 0.21 -16.16 -2.94
CA GLY A 42 1.48 -16.49 -3.59
C GLY A 42 2.51 -17.17 -2.69
N ILE A 43 2.38 -17.08 -1.36
CA ILE A 43 3.34 -17.70 -0.41
C ILE A 43 2.61 -18.55 0.64
N LEU A 44 2.01 -17.95 1.67
CA LEU A 44 1.36 -18.71 2.74
C LEU A 44 -0.12 -19.00 2.48
N GLY A 45 -0.78 -18.18 1.66
CA GLY A 45 -2.22 -18.32 1.37
C GLY A 45 -3.13 -18.20 2.58
N ILE A 46 -2.71 -17.45 3.60
CA ILE A 46 -3.53 -17.19 4.79
C ILE A 46 -4.67 -16.24 4.45
N ILE A 47 -4.41 -15.25 3.59
CA ILE A 47 -5.37 -14.25 3.17
C ILE A 47 -5.78 -14.53 1.73
N HIS A 48 -7.07 -14.75 1.53
CA HIS A 48 -7.66 -14.93 0.21
C HIS A 48 -8.26 -13.62 -0.27
N SER A 49 -8.28 -13.42 -1.58
CA SER A 49 -8.87 -12.25 -2.21
C SER A 49 -10.40 -12.33 -2.12
N ASP A 50 -10.97 -11.79 -1.05
CA ASP A 50 -12.41 -11.56 -0.95
C ASP A 50 -12.82 -10.32 -1.75
N GLU A 51 -14.06 -10.30 -2.23
CA GLU A 51 -14.63 -9.18 -3.01
C GLU A 51 -14.45 -7.84 -2.28
N LEU A 52 -14.65 -7.81 -0.96
CA LEU A 52 -14.43 -6.62 -0.15
C LEU A 52 -12.96 -6.17 -0.15
N ILE A 53 -12.00 -7.09 -0.01
CA ILE A 53 -10.57 -6.76 -0.04
C ILE A 53 -10.20 -6.16 -1.40
N SER A 54 -10.75 -6.70 -2.49
CA SER A 54 -10.57 -6.14 -3.83
C SER A 54 -11.07 -4.70 -3.92
N VAL A 55 -12.31 -4.43 -3.49
CA VAL A 55 -12.90 -3.08 -3.50
C VAL A 55 -12.08 -2.10 -2.65
N PHE A 56 -11.68 -2.50 -1.44
CA PHE A 56 -10.84 -1.65 -0.58
C PHE A 56 -9.47 -1.37 -1.21
N SER A 57 -8.86 -2.35 -1.88
CA SER A 57 -7.57 -2.17 -2.55
C SER A 57 -7.68 -1.19 -3.72
N GLU A 58 -8.75 -1.27 -4.52
CA GLU A 58 -9.00 -0.37 -5.63
C GLU A 58 -9.22 1.06 -5.14
N ILE A 59 -10.06 1.25 -4.11
CA ILE A 59 -10.27 2.55 -3.47
C ILE A 59 -8.94 3.09 -2.91
N GLY A 60 -8.15 2.25 -2.25
CA GLY A 60 -6.85 2.63 -1.71
C GLY A 60 -5.90 3.12 -2.80
N VAL A 61 -5.80 2.41 -3.92
CA VAL A 61 -4.96 2.81 -5.06
C VAL A 61 -5.46 4.12 -5.68
N ILE A 62 -6.78 4.28 -5.87
CA ILE A 62 -7.35 5.52 -6.41
C ILE A 62 -7.00 6.70 -5.51
N ILE A 63 -7.15 6.57 -4.19
CA ILE A 63 -6.80 7.61 -3.22
C ILE A 63 -5.30 7.93 -3.29
N LEU A 64 -4.43 6.91 -3.33
CA LEU A 64 -2.97 7.11 -3.42
C LEU A 64 -2.56 7.83 -4.71
N MET A 65 -3.11 7.43 -5.86
CA MET A 65 -2.82 8.10 -7.13
C MET A 65 -3.36 9.52 -7.17
N PHE A 66 -4.52 9.76 -6.56
CA PHE A 66 -5.08 11.10 -6.43
C PHE A 66 -4.19 12.00 -5.55
N LEU A 67 -3.74 11.50 -4.40
CA LEU A 67 -2.81 12.21 -3.52
C LEU A 67 -1.49 12.53 -4.25
N ALA A 68 -0.93 11.58 -4.98
CA ALA A 68 0.26 11.81 -5.80
C ALA A 68 0.03 12.90 -6.86
N GLY A 69 -1.17 12.94 -7.47
CA GLY A 69 -1.57 14.00 -8.39
C GLY A 69 -1.70 15.38 -7.72
N LEU A 70 -2.19 15.43 -6.48
CA LEU A 70 -2.30 16.67 -5.70
C LEU A 70 -0.94 17.21 -5.22
N GLU A 71 0.00 16.32 -4.88
CA GLU A 71 1.38 16.68 -4.50
C GLU A 71 2.21 17.14 -5.71
N SER A 72 1.83 16.73 -6.92
CA SER A 72 2.55 17.06 -8.15
C SER A 72 2.42 18.54 -8.55
N ASP A 73 3.55 19.24 -8.60
CA ASP A 73 3.60 20.64 -9.04
C ASP A 73 3.46 20.76 -10.57
N LEU A 74 2.28 21.20 -11.02
CA LEU A 74 1.96 21.44 -12.43
C LEU A 74 2.83 22.52 -13.09
N LYS A 75 3.34 23.50 -12.32
CA LYS A 75 4.24 24.54 -12.84
C LYS A 75 5.64 23.98 -13.07
N MET A 76 6.14 23.13 -12.16
CA MET A 76 7.39 22.39 -12.41
C MET A 76 7.27 21.50 -13.64
N LEU A 77 6.18 20.74 -13.78
CA LEU A 77 5.93 19.90 -14.96
C LEU A 77 5.94 20.71 -16.26
N LYS A 78 5.27 21.87 -16.30
CA LYS A 78 5.27 22.77 -17.48
C LYS A 78 6.67 23.29 -17.81
N ASN A 79 7.46 23.64 -16.80
CA ASN A 79 8.83 24.14 -17.00
C ASN A 79 9.80 23.05 -17.47
N THR A 80 9.58 21.78 -17.07
CA THR A 80 10.37 20.64 -17.57
C THR A 80 9.98 20.21 -18.98
N SER A 81 8.75 20.48 -19.43
CA SER A 81 8.26 20.19 -20.79
C SER A 81 8.91 21.08 -21.85
N SER A 82 9.18 22.36 -21.54
CA SER A 82 9.81 23.32 -22.46
C SER A 82 11.33 23.18 -22.61
N ARG A 83 11.97 22.25 -21.89
CA ARG A 83 13.41 21.95 -21.98
C ARG A 83 13.73 20.75 -22.89
N ARG A 84 12.72 20.22 -23.58
CA ARG A 84 12.87 19.24 -24.66
C ARG A 84 12.48 19.84 -26.00
#